data_AF-A0A6I3GPD4-F1
#
_entry.id   AF-A0A6I3GPD4-F1
#
_cell.length_a   1.000
_cell.length_b   1.000
_cell.length_c   1.000
_cell.angle_alpha   90.00
_cell.angle_beta   90.00
_cell.angle_gamma   90.00
#
_symmetry.space_group_name_H-M   'P 1'
#
loop_
_entity.id
_entity.type
_entity.pdbx_description
1 polymer ?
#
loop_
_entity_poly.entity_id
_entity_poly.type
_entity_poly.pdbx_seq_one_letter_code
_entity_poly.pdbx_strand_id
1 'polypeptide(L)'
;MSIPTDLRSARHAALGDPVRLAIVDELTVSDCSPVELRLAFGLPSNLLAHHLDVLEQVGLIHRSTSSGDARRRYIHLNSEALGGLAPRKCVPIGSALFLCTRNSARSQLAAALWEDISGCAAESAGTEPAERIDRRAVAAAKRRGLQLEASTPKGLSQINMTPTLVITVCDLVHEELAHDVQPRRGGSWLHWSVPDPVKLGTARAFDSTLDELTRRVSALVESGGSAA
;
A
#
# COMPACT_ATOMS: atom_id res chain seq x y z
N MET A 1 6.65 24.34 -5.58
CA MET A 1 7.51 24.65 -6.74
C MET A 1 6.81 24.13 -7.99
N SER A 2 6.67 24.95 -9.04
CA SER A 2 6.09 24.50 -10.31
C SER A 2 7.01 23.46 -10.95
N ILE A 3 6.46 22.35 -11.43
CA ILE A 3 7.22 21.34 -12.19
C ILE A 3 7.75 22.01 -13.47
N PRO A 4 9.03 21.85 -13.85
CA PRO A 4 9.55 22.36 -15.11
C PRO A 4 8.71 21.85 -16.29
N THR A 5 8.38 22.74 -17.23
CA THR A 5 7.50 22.42 -18.37
C THR A 5 7.97 21.19 -19.15
N ASP A 6 9.28 21.03 -19.33
CA ASP A 6 9.87 19.89 -20.05
C ASP A 6 9.59 18.56 -19.35
N LEU A 7 9.75 18.53 -18.01
CA LEU A 7 9.46 17.34 -17.21
C LEU A 7 7.96 17.00 -17.22
N ARG A 8 7.11 18.03 -17.16
CA ARG A 8 5.65 17.84 -17.29
C ARG A 8 5.29 17.28 -18.66
N SER A 9 5.87 17.81 -19.74
CA SER A 9 5.68 17.31 -21.10
C SER A 9 6.12 15.85 -21.24
N ALA A 10 7.30 15.50 -20.71
CA ALA A 10 7.82 14.14 -20.72
C ALA A 10 6.90 13.15 -19.96
N ARG A 11 6.32 13.56 -18.83
CA ARG A 11 5.33 12.75 -18.10
C ARG A 11 4.06 12.54 -18.91
N HIS A 12 3.53 13.58 -19.56
CA HIS A 12 2.39 13.43 -20.46
C HIS A 12 2.70 12.49 -21.63
N ALA A 13 3.89 12.59 -22.24
CA ALA A 13 4.30 11.68 -23.31
C ALA A 13 4.43 10.23 -22.82
N ALA A 14 4.97 10.01 -21.61
CA ALA A 14 5.02 8.69 -20.99
C ALA A 14 3.60 8.13 -20.77
N LEU A 15 2.68 8.93 -20.21
CA LEU A 15 1.30 8.53 -19.94
C LEU A 15 0.40 8.46 -21.19
N GLY A 16 0.87 8.93 -22.34
CA GLY A 16 0.15 8.80 -23.62
C GLY A 16 0.06 7.37 -24.17
N ASP A 17 0.76 6.42 -23.55
CA ASP A 17 0.70 5.00 -23.88
C ASP A 17 -0.28 4.29 -22.95
N PRO A 18 -1.24 3.51 -23.49
CA PRO A 18 -2.32 2.91 -22.70
C PRO A 18 -1.81 1.87 -21.71
N VAL A 19 -0.73 1.14 -22.01
CA VAL A 19 -0.16 0.14 -21.11
C VAL A 19 0.53 0.83 -19.93
N ARG A 20 1.31 1.88 -20.20
CA ARG A 20 1.95 2.66 -19.13
C ARG A 20 0.94 3.37 -18.25
N LEU A 21 -0.12 3.91 -18.83
CA LEU A 21 -1.22 4.49 -18.08
C LEU A 21 -1.90 3.45 -17.19
N ALA A 22 -2.25 2.28 -17.72
CA ALA A 22 -2.86 1.20 -16.93
C ALA A 22 -1.96 0.69 -15.80
N ILE A 23 -0.64 0.59 -16.03
CA ILE A 23 0.34 0.28 -14.98
C ILE A 23 0.30 1.34 -13.88
N VAL A 24 0.33 2.63 -14.25
CA VAL A 24 0.28 3.74 -13.28
C VAL A 24 -1.03 3.72 -12.49
N ASP A 25 -2.16 3.48 -13.15
CA ASP A 25 -3.48 3.38 -12.52
C ASP A 25 -3.53 2.25 -11.49
N GLU A 26 -2.96 1.07 -11.79
CA GLU A 26 -2.84 -0.02 -10.83
C GLU A 26 -2.00 0.40 -9.60
N LEU A 27 -0.88 1.06 -9.86
CA LEU A 27 0.04 1.54 -8.83
C LEU A 27 -0.53 2.68 -7.97
N THR A 28 -1.68 3.27 -8.34
CA THR A 28 -2.36 4.25 -7.48
C THR A 28 -2.96 3.63 -6.21
N VAL A 29 -3.25 2.33 -6.22
CA VAL A 29 -3.91 1.64 -5.10
C VAL A 29 -3.08 0.50 -4.52
N SER A 30 -2.16 -0.10 -5.30
CA SER A 30 -1.33 -1.22 -4.86
C SER A 30 0.09 -1.12 -5.41
N ASP A 31 1.08 -1.41 -4.58
CA ASP A 31 2.42 -1.74 -5.08
C ASP A 31 2.37 -3.12 -5.72
N CYS A 32 3.19 -3.34 -6.76
CA CYS A 32 3.20 -4.58 -7.51
C CYS A 32 4.63 -5.01 -7.83
N SER A 33 4.87 -6.31 -7.86
CA SER A 33 6.08 -6.88 -8.44
C SER A 33 6.01 -6.89 -9.97
N PRO A 34 7.16 -6.98 -10.68
CA PRO A 34 7.15 -7.13 -12.13
C PRO A 34 6.37 -8.36 -12.59
N VAL A 35 6.36 -9.45 -11.81
CA VAL A 35 5.62 -10.66 -12.16
C VAL A 35 4.11 -10.43 -12.12
N GLU A 36 3.62 -9.70 -11.11
CA GLU A 36 2.19 -9.37 -11.00
C GLU A 36 1.72 -8.46 -12.13
N LEU A 37 2.47 -7.39 -12.43
CA LEU A 37 2.13 -6.51 -13.56
C LEU A 37 2.14 -7.27 -14.88
N ARG A 38 3.10 -8.18 -15.07
CA ARG A 38 3.19 -9.03 -16.26
C ARG A 38 1.95 -9.90 -16.43
N LEU A 39 1.49 -10.53 -15.34
CA LEU A 39 0.30 -11.38 -15.34
C LEU A 39 -0.98 -10.57 -15.51
N ALA A 40 -1.09 -9.44 -14.82
CA ALA A 40 -2.26 -8.56 -14.88
C ALA A 40 -2.51 -7.98 -16.28
N PHE A 41 -1.44 -7.59 -16.98
CA PHE A 41 -1.54 -6.94 -18.30
C PHE A 41 -1.17 -7.86 -19.48
N GLY A 42 -0.86 -9.14 -19.23
CA GLY A 42 -0.51 -10.11 -20.28
C GLY A 42 0.75 -9.76 -21.07
N LEU A 43 1.71 -9.06 -20.46
CA LEU A 43 2.89 -8.53 -21.16
C LEU A 43 4.04 -9.54 -21.21
N PRO A 44 4.88 -9.51 -22.25
CA PRO A 44 6.21 -10.13 -22.20
C PRO A 44 7.15 -9.40 -21.23
N SER A 45 8.12 -10.10 -20.64
CA SER A 45 9.03 -9.52 -19.62
C SER A 45 9.87 -8.36 -20.14
N ASN A 46 10.33 -8.41 -21.40
CA ASN A 46 11.12 -7.34 -22.03
C ASN A 46 10.28 -6.08 -22.27
N LEU A 47 9.03 -6.23 -22.71
CA LEU A 47 8.13 -5.11 -22.95
C LEU A 47 7.76 -4.42 -21.64
N LEU A 48 7.46 -5.19 -20.60
CA LEU A 48 7.23 -4.63 -19.27
C LEU A 48 8.46 -3.86 -18.76
N ALA A 49 9.66 -4.43 -18.89
CA ALA A 49 10.89 -3.75 -18.47
C ALA A 49 11.04 -2.40 -19.17
N HIS A 50 10.82 -2.34 -20.49
CA HIS A 50 10.84 -1.09 -21.24
C HIS A 50 9.84 -0.06 -20.70
N HIS A 51 8.58 -0.45 -20.45
CA HIS A 51 7.58 0.45 -19.91
C HIS A 51 7.96 0.99 -18.52
N LEU A 52 8.49 0.12 -17.65
CA LEU A 52 8.94 0.52 -16.31
C LEU A 52 10.15 1.46 -16.38
N ASP A 53 11.10 1.23 -17.30
CA ASP A 53 12.26 2.10 -17.46
C ASP A 53 11.86 3.51 -17.89
N VAL A 54 10.90 3.63 -18.83
CA VAL A 54 10.36 4.93 -19.26
C VAL A 54 9.67 5.66 -18.11
N LEU A 55 8.82 4.97 -17.34
CA LEU A 55 8.10 5.55 -16.21
C LEU A 55 9.05 5.99 -15.09
N GLU A 56 10.11 5.22 -14.83
CA GLU A 56 11.13 5.53 -13.84
C GLU A 56 11.99 6.72 -14.26
N GLN A 57 12.35 6.81 -15.54
CA GLN A 57 13.13 7.92 -16.10
C GLN A 57 12.42 9.28 -15.95
N VAL A 58 11.08 9.31 -16.08
CA VAL A 58 10.28 10.54 -15.86
C VAL A 58 9.86 10.73 -14.38
N GLY A 59 10.35 9.86 -13.50
CA GLY A 59 10.14 9.91 -12.06
C GLY A 59 8.73 9.60 -11.61
N LEU A 60 7.93 8.87 -12.41
CA LEU A 60 6.57 8.47 -12.02
C LEU A 60 6.57 7.25 -11.09
N ILE A 61 7.58 6.39 -11.18
CA ILE A 61 7.74 5.21 -10.32
C ILE A 61 9.13 5.14 -9.73
N HIS A 62 9.29 4.30 -8.72
CA HIS A 62 10.60 3.80 -8.27
C HIS A 62 10.52 2.31 -7.93
N ARG A 63 11.67 1.63 -7.87
CA ARG A 63 11.76 0.21 -7.52
C ARG A 63 12.48 0.04 -6.18
N SER A 64 11.96 -0.82 -5.31
CA SER A 64 12.63 -1.23 -4.09
C SER A 64 12.77 -2.75 -4.02
N THR A 65 13.74 -3.24 -3.24
CA THR A 65 13.85 -4.65 -2.89
C THR A 65 12.89 -4.99 -1.76
N SER A 66 12.29 -6.19 -1.81
CA SER A 66 11.44 -6.72 -0.75
C SER A 66 12.13 -6.61 0.62
N SER A 67 11.40 -6.07 1.60
CA SER A 67 11.76 -6.03 3.01
C SER A 67 11.57 -7.37 3.74
N GLY A 68 10.95 -8.35 3.04
CA GLY A 68 10.81 -9.74 3.45
C GLY A 68 12.11 -10.53 3.22
N ASP A 69 12.23 -11.18 2.07
CA ASP A 69 13.36 -12.06 1.72
C ASP A 69 14.38 -11.44 0.75
N ALA A 70 14.14 -10.18 0.33
CA ALA A 70 14.92 -9.43 -0.65
C ALA A 70 15.05 -10.08 -2.06
N ARG A 71 14.32 -11.16 -2.35
CA ARG A 71 14.34 -11.82 -3.67
C ARG A 71 13.44 -11.12 -4.67
N ARG A 72 12.34 -10.53 -4.20
CA ARG A 72 11.42 -9.76 -5.04
C ARG A 72 11.78 -8.29 -5.08
N ARG A 73 11.35 -7.64 -6.15
CA ARG A 73 11.33 -6.17 -6.27
C ARG A 73 9.89 -5.72 -6.38
N TYR A 74 9.59 -4.59 -5.75
CA TYR A 74 8.31 -3.92 -5.84
C TYR A 74 8.45 -2.61 -6.58
N ILE A 75 7.48 -2.32 -7.44
CA ILE A 75 7.29 -1.05 -8.10
C ILE A 75 6.32 -0.23 -7.26
N HIS A 76 6.68 1.02 -7.03
CA HIS A 76 5.93 1.98 -6.23
C HIS A 76 5.62 3.20 -7.09
N LEU A 77 4.44 3.78 -6.89
CA LEU A 77 4.09 5.06 -7.51
C LEU A 77 4.71 6.23 -6.73
N ASN A 78 5.35 7.15 -7.44
CA ASN A 78 5.67 8.47 -6.91
C ASN A 78 4.41 9.34 -6.97
N SER A 79 3.49 9.16 -6.02
CA SER A 79 2.19 9.86 -5.98
C SER A 79 2.27 11.39 -6.17
N GLU A 80 3.29 12.06 -5.64
CA GLU A 80 3.50 13.51 -5.86
C GLU A 80 3.81 13.87 -7.32
N ALA A 81 4.48 12.96 -8.05
CA ALA A 81 4.81 13.14 -9.45
C ALA A 81 3.59 13.08 -10.38
N LEU A 82 2.50 12.45 -9.93
CA LEU A 82 1.24 12.29 -10.67
C LEU A 82 0.31 13.50 -10.55
N GLY A 83 0.67 14.55 -9.80
CA GLY A 83 -0.17 15.69 -9.46
C GLY A 83 -1.11 16.18 -10.59
N GLY A 84 -2.38 15.77 -10.52
CA GLY A 84 -3.45 16.15 -11.44
C GLY A 84 -3.42 15.54 -12.85
N LEU A 85 -2.57 14.53 -13.10
CA LEU A 85 -2.30 13.99 -14.45
C LEU A 85 -3.15 12.78 -14.85
N ALA A 86 -3.77 12.06 -13.91
CA ALA A 86 -4.53 10.85 -14.22
C ALA A 86 -5.71 10.65 -13.25
N PRO A 87 -6.83 10.06 -13.71
CA PRO A 87 -7.83 9.50 -12.82
C PRO A 87 -7.20 8.40 -11.95
N ARG A 88 -7.64 8.27 -10.70
CA ARG A 88 -7.17 7.21 -9.80
C ARG A 88 -8.03 5.97 -9.98
N LYS A 89 -7.44 4.77 -9.88
CA LYS A 89 -8.23 3.54 -9.83
C LYS A 89 -9.14 3.61 -8.60
N CYS A 90 -10.45 3.50 -8.82
CA CYS A 90 -11.43 3.51 -7.75
C CYS A 90 -11.61 2.09 -7.22
N VAL A 91 -11.53 1.93 -5.90
CA VAL A 91 -11.88 0.70 -5.19
C VAL A 91 -13.01 0.99 -4.21
N PRO A 92 -13.92 0.02 -3.96
CA PRO A 92 -15.02 0.24 -3.04
C PRO A 92 -14.49 0.51 -1.62
N ILE A 93 -14.92 1.62 -1.02
CA ILE A 93 -14.63 1.94 0.38
C ILE A 93 -15.60 1.17 1.28
N GLY A 94 -15.07 0.68 2.39
CA GLY A 94 -15.85 -0.04 3.39
C GLY A 94 -14.91 -0.63 4.44
N SER A 95 -15.36 -1.71 5.07
CA SER A 95 -14.55 -2.39 6.08
C SER A 95 -13.23 -2.91 5.52
N ALA A 96 -12.13 -2.74 6.26
CA ALA A 96 -10.79 -3.11 5.81
C ALA A 96 -10.09 -4.08 6.78
N LEU A 97 -9.30 -5.00 6.25
CA LEU A 97 -8.45 -5.90 7.01
C LEU A 97 -6.98 -5.67 6.62
N PHE A 98 -6.18 -5.22 7.58
CA PHE A 98 -4.75 -4.98 7.39
C PHE A 98 -3.91 -6.15 7.89
N LEU A 99 -3.06 -6.69 7.02
CA LEU A 99 -2.26 -7.88 7.31
C LEU A 99 -0.77 -7.54 7.33
N CYS A 100 -0.07 -7.96 8.38
CA CYS A 100 1.39 -7.96 8.42
C CYS A 100 1.92 -9.14 9.24
N THR A 101 3.22 -9.45 9.18
CA THR A 101 3.73 -10.68 9.81
C THR A 101 3.42 -10.78 11.31
N ARG A 102 3.80 -9.75 12.08
CA ARG A 102 3.77 -9.79 13.56
C ARG A 102 2.53 -9.14 14.19
N ASN A 103 1.74 -8.42 13.39
CA ASN A 103 0.65 -7.55 13.86
C ASN A 103 0.99 -6.64 15.05
N SER A 104 2.25 -6.20 15.14
CA SER A 104 2.75 -5.41 16.28
C SER A 104 2.98 -3.93 15.97
N ALA A 105 2.96 -3.52 14.70
CA ALA A 105 3.26 -2.15 14.29
C ALA A 105 2.49 -1.72 13.03
N ARG A 106 2.96 -2.08 11.83
CA ARG A 106 2.42 -1.59 10.54
C ARG A 106 0.91 -1.77 10.39
N SER A 107 0.39 -3.00 10.53
CA SER A 107 -1.04 -3.25 10.34
C SER A 107 -1.91 -2.66 11.45
N GLN A 108 -1.38 -2.52 12.67
CA GLN A 108 -2.05 -1.84 13.79
C GLN A 108 -2.22 -0.34 13.48
N LEU A 109 -1.13 0.33 13.06
CA LEU A 109 -1.16 1.75 12.67
C LEU A 109 -2.08 1.97 11.47
N ALA A 110 -2.06 1.07 10.49
CA ALA A 110 -2.89 1.17 9.29
C ALA A 110 -4.39 1.03 9.61
N ALA A 111 -4.77 0.09 10.48
CA ALA A 111 -6.16 -0.08 10.89
C ALA A 111 -6.69 1.15 11.62
N ALA A 112 -5.95 1.68 12.60
CA ALA A 112 -6.37 2.88 13.31
C ALA A 112 -6.47 4.11 12.40
N LEU A 113 -5.53 4.29 11.46
CA LEU A 113 -5.63 5.34 10.44
C LEU A 113 -6.86 5.17 9.55
N TRP A 114 -7.18 3.94 9.16
CA TRP A 114 -8.35 3.67 8.32
C TRP A 114 -9.64 4.08 9.03
N GLU A 115 -9.82 3.70 10.28
CA GLU A 115 -11.00 4.07 11.07
C GLU A 115 -11.09 5.58 11.25
N ASP A 116 -9.98 6.23 11.61
CA ASP A 116 -9.90 7.67 11.82
C ASP A 116 -10.25 8.48 10.56
N ILE A 117 -9.71 8.07 9.39
CA ILE A 117 -9.85 8.82 8.14
C ILE A 117 -11.12 8.46 7.37
N SER A 118 -11.47 7.18 7.30
CA SER A 118 -12.59 6.70 6.47
C SER A 118 -13.91 6.59 7.24
N GLY A 119 -13.86 6.54 8.58
CA GLY A 119 -15.02 6.21 9.43
C GLY A 119 -15.53 4.77 9.27
N CYS A 120 -14.90 3.94 8.44
CA CYS A 120 -15.27 2.54 8.24
C CYS A 120 -14.50 1.63 9.21
N ALA A 121 -15.13 0.55 9.66
CA ALA A 121 -14.50 -0.42 10.56
C ALA A 121 -13.22 -1.04 9.97
N ALA A 122 -12.18 -1.19 10.78
CA ALA A 122 -10.97 -1.90 10.38
C ALA A 122 -10.55 -2.94 11.41
N GLU A 123 -10.02 -4.07 10.93
CA GLU A 123 -9.27 -4.99 11.78
C GLU A 123 -7.84 -5.15 11.25
N SER A 124 -6.97 -5.68 12.11
CA SER A 124 -5.62 -6.07 11.72
C SER A 124 -5.25 -7.44 12.25
N ALA A 125 -4.45 -8.16 11.50
CA ALA A 125 -3.99 -9.51 11.86
C ALA A 125 -2.55 -9.75 11.41
N GLY A 126 -1.98 -10.85 11.89
CA GLY A 126 -0.71 -11.35 11.41
C GLY A 126 -0.57 -12.85 11.37
N THR A 127 0.35 -13.31 10.52
CA THR A 127 0.65 -14.72 10.32
C THR A 127 1.38 -15.32 11.53
N GLU A 128 2.20 -14.50 12.19
CA GLU A 128 2.96 -14.85 13.39
C GLU A 128 2.80 -13.76 14.46
N PRO A 129 1.62 -13.63 15.08
CA PRO A 129 1.31 -12.52 15.98
C PRO A 129 2.33 -12.40 17.13
N ALA A 130 2.75 -11.18 17.43
CA ALA A 130 3.59 -10.91 18.59
C ALA A 130 2.78 -10.96 19.89
N GLU A 131 3.47 -11.09 21.04
CA GLU A 131 2.81 -11.04 22.35
C GLU A 131 2.19 -9.67 22.68
N ARG A 132 2.72 -8.59 22.09
CA ARG A 132 2.28 -7.22 22.34
C ARG A 132 2.55 -6.30 21.16
N ILE A 133 1.76 -5.23 21.07
CA ILE A 133 2.04 -4.10 20.17
C ILE A 133 3.38 -3.48 20.56
N ASP A 134 4.19 -3.10 19.56
CA ASP A 134 5.47 -2.41 19.79
C ASP A 134 5.21 -1.04 20.43
N ARG A 135 5.87 -0.77 21.55
CA ARG A 135 5.71 0.48 22.31
C ARG A 135 6.00 1.73 21.47
N ARG A 136 6.88 1.62 20.47
CA ARG A 136 7.22 2.73 19.57
C ARG A 136 6.10 3.01 18.56
N ALA A 137 5.34 1.99 18.15
CA ALA A 137 4.13 2.18 17.36
C ALA A 137 3.06 2.91 18.17
N VAL A 138 2.83 2.49 19.43
CA VAL A 138 1.93 3.19 20.36
C VAL A 138 2.36 4.65 20.57
N ALA A 139 3.66 4.89 20.76
CA ALA A 139 4.19 6.24 20.92
C ALA A 139 4.00 7.10 19.65
N ALA A 140 4.20 6.53 18.45
CA ALA A 140 4.01 7.23 17.19
C ALA A 140 2.53 7.58 16.95
N ALA A 141 1.63 6.63 17.15
CA ALA A 141 0.18 6.86 17.08
C ALA A 141 -0.24 8.00 18.03
N LYS A 142 0.20 7.94 19.30
CA LYS A 142 -0.09 8.98 20.29
C LYS A 142 0.41 10.37 19.87
N ARG A 143 1.60 10.46 19.26
CA ARG A 143 2.12 11.74 18.74
C ARG A 143 1.25 12.34 17.63
N ARG A 144 0.56 11.50 16.86
CA ARG A 144 -0.39 11.92 15.82
C ARG A 144 -1.84 12.02 16.30
N GLY A 145 -2.10 11.84 17.59
CA GLY A 145 -3.46 11.88 18.15
C GLY A 145 -4.30 10.63 17.85
N LEU A 146 -3.70 9.60 17.26
CA LEU A 146 -4.37 8.33 16.99
C LEU A 146 -4.43 7.48 18.24
N GLN A 147 -5.60 6.90 18.50
CA GLN A 147 -5.76 5.89 19.54
C GLN A 147 -5.53 4.52 18.94
N LEU A 148 -4.45 3.86 19.36
CA LEU A 148 -4.33 2.42 19.19
C LEU A 148 -5.01 1.77 20.38
N GLU A 149 -6.11 1.05 20.13
CA GLU A 149 -6.69 0.23 21.17
C GLU A 149 -5.62 -0.72 21.73
N ALA A 150 -5.66 -0.98 23.04
CA ALA A 150 -4.79 -1.94 23.71
C ALA A 150 -5.17 -3.39 23.36
N SER A 151 -5.45 -3.66 22.09
CA SER A 151 -5.71 -4.99 21.57
C SER A 151 -4.40 -5.75 21.46
N THR A 152 -4.41 -6.99 21.95
CA THR A 152 -3.27 -7.90 21.75
C THR A 152 -3.18 -8.23 20.26
N PRO A 153 -1.96 -8.31 19.67
CA PRO A 153 -1.82 -8.73 18.28
C PRO A 153 -2.54 -10.05 18.01
N LYS A 154 -3.28 -10.11 16.90
CA LYS A 154 -4.19 -11.20 16.56
C LYS A 154 -3.71 -12.02 15.38
N GLY A 155 -4.03 -13.31 15.41
CA GLY A 155 -3.85 -14.22 14.28
C GLY A 155 -4.98 -14.13 13.28
N LEU A 156 -4.74 -14.59 12.04
CA LEU A 156 -5.77 -14.61 11.00
C LEU A 156 -7.02 -15.41 11.39
N SER A 157 -6.86 -16.51 12.13
CA SER A 157 -7.97 -17.35 12.62
C SER A 157 -8.88 -16.66 13.64
N GLN A 158 -8.44 -15.51 14.18
CA GLN A 158 -9.20 -14.72 15.15
C GLN A 158 -10.01 -13.61 14.49
N ILE A 159 -9.88 -13.44 13.18
CA ILE A 159 -10.59 -12.42 12.41
C ILE A 159 -11.98 -12.93 12.08
N ASN A 160 -12.99 -12.21 12.57
CA ASN A 160 -14.41 -12.54 12.40
C ASN A 160 -15.12 -11.48 11.55
N MET A 161 -14.45 -11.00 10.49
CA MET A 161 -15.01 -10.07 9.53
C MET A 161 -14.87 -10.60 8.11
N THR A 162 -15.81 -10.23 7.25
CA THR A 162 -15.69 -10.40 5.79
C THR A 162 -15.41 -9.03 5.18
N PRO A 163 -14.13 -8.64 5.01
CA PRO A 163 -13.77 -7.27 4.70
C PRO A 163 -14.11 -6.90 3.24
N THR A 164 -14.34 -5.61 3.03
CA THR A 164 -14.40 -5.02 1.68
C THR A 164 -13.02 -5.04 1.03
N LEU A 165 -12.01 -4.69 1.82
CA LEU A 165 -10.63 -4.52 1.40
C LEU A 165 -9.74 -5.39 2.26
N VAL A 166 -8.87 -6.19 1.63
CA VAL A 166 -7.76 -6.85 2.31
C VAL A 166 -6.48 -6.18 1.85
N ILE A 167 -5.68 -5.69 2.80
CA ILE A 167 -4.49 -4.90 2.49
C ILE A 167 -3.29 -5.49 3.22
N THR A 168 -2.35 -6.07 2.47
CA THR A 168 -1.07 -6.53 3.03
C THR A 168 -0.11 -5.34 3.13
N VAL A 169 0.41 -5.06 4.32
CA VAL A 169 1.33 -3.93 4.57
C VAL A 169 2.77 -4.39 4.83
N CYS A 170 3.07 -5.65 4.54
CA CYS A 170 4.43 -6.16 4.47
C CYS A 170 4.56 -7.18 3.34
N ASP A 171 5.76 -7.23 2.76
CA ASP A 171 6.04 -8.06 1.60
C ASP A 171 5.92 -9.54 1.93
N LEU A 172 6.47 -9.98 3.07
CA LEU A 172 6.46 -11.40 3.46
C LEU A 172 5.04 -11.99 3.48
N VAL A 173 4.07 -11.28 4.08
CA VAL A 173 2.68 -11.74 4.09
C VAL A 173 2.08 -11.72 2.70
N HIS A 174 2.38 -10.70 1.88
CA HIS A 174 1.90 -10.66 0.50
C HIS A 174 2.46 -11.81 -0.36
N GLU A 175 3.70 -12.20 -0.10
CA GLU A 175 4.41 -13.26 -0.83
C GLU A 175 3.92 -14.66 -0.43
N GLU A 176 3.53 -14.87 0.83
CA GLU A 176 3.15 -16.16 1.40
C GLU A 176 1.64 -16.40 1.42
N LEU A 177 0.82 -15.36 1.60
CA LEU A 177 -0.57 -15.50 2.04
C LEU A 177 -1.61 -15.53 0.91
N ALA A 178 -1.24 -15.94 -0.29
CA ALA A 178 -2.10 -15.79 -1.47
C ALA A 178 -3.45 -16.55 -1.42
N HIS A 179 -3.74 -17.36 -0.40
CA HIS A 179 -4.91 -18.27 -0.40
C HIS A 179 -5.79 -18.31 0.87
N ASP A 180 -5.32 -17.81 2.02
CA ASP A 180 -6.02 -18.07 3.31
C ASP A 180 -7.09 -17.03 3.67
N VAL A 181 -7.03 -15.86 3.05
CA VAL A 181 -7.99 -14.76 3.26
C VAL A 181 -8.51 -14.34 1.91
N GLN A 182 -9.80 -14.02 1.82
CA GLN A 182 -10.38 -13.44 0.62
C GLN A 182 -11.26 -12.25 1.00
N PRO A 183 -11.21 -11.14 0.25
CA PRO A 183 -12.19 -10.07 0.40
C PRO A 183 -13.61 -10.63 0.16
N ARG A 184 -14.62 -9.93 0.63
CA ARG A 184 -16.02 -10.21 0.26
C ARG A 184 -16.18 -10.24 -1.27
N ARG A 185 -17.24 -10.86 -1.78
CA ARG A 185 -17.59 -10.74 -3.22
C ARG A 185 -17.68 -9.27 -3.65
N GLY A 186 -16.98 -8.93 -4.73
CA GLY A 186 -16.84 -7.55 -5.23
C GLY A 186 -15.88 -6.66 -4.40
N GLY A 187 -15.19 -7.23 -3.41
CA GLY A 187 -14.12 -6.57 -2.67
C GLY A 187 -12.78 -6.61 -3.41
N SER A 188 -11.74 -6.03 -2.81
CA SER A 188 -10.41 -5.93 -3.44
C SER A 188 -9.29 -6.36 -2.49
N TRP A 189 -8.24 -6.96 -3.07
CA TRP A 189 -6.97 -7.22 -2.40
C TRP A 189 -5.93 -6.22 -2.89
N LEU A 190 -5.26 -5.56 -1.96
CA LEU A 190 -4.20 -4.58 -2.25
C LEU A 190 -2.94 -4.93 -1.47
N HIS A 191 -1.80 -4.44 -1.96
CA HIS A 191 -0.52 -4.59 -1.30
C HIS A 191 0.20 -3.26 -1.19
N TRP A 192 0.66 -2.93 0.01
CA TRP A 192 1.53 -1.80 0.28
C TRP A 192 2.86 -2.32 0.85
N SER A 193 3.93 -2.17 0.08
CA SER A 193 5.28 -2.56 0.44
C SER A 193 5.88 -1.52 1.38
N VAL A 194 5.46 -1.57 2.65
CA VAL A 194 5.85 -0.63 3.69
C VAL A 194 7.07 -1.16 4.47
N PRO A 195 8.20 -0.43 4.50
CA PRO A 195 9.39 -0.82 5.25
C PRO A 195 9.09 -1.15 6.71
N ASP A 196 9.78 -2.14 7.27
CA ASP A 196 9.57 -2.54 8.66
C ASP A 196 10.22 -1.56 9.66
N PRO A 197 9.43 -0.76 10.40
CA PRO A 197 10.00 0.20 11.35
C PRO A 197 10.63 -0.49 12.56
N VAL A 198 10.22 -1.73 12.88
CA VAL A 198 10.77 -2.49 14.01
C VAL A 198 12.21 -2.89 13.73
N LYS A 199 12.51 -3.32 12.49
CA LYS A 199 13.88 -3.64 12.03
C LYS A 199 14.79 -2.42 12.07
N LEU A 200 14.29 -1.25 11.68
CA LEU A 200 15.04 0.01 11.73
C LEU A 200 15.22 0.54 13.17
N GLY A 201 14.23 0.29 14.03
CA GLY A 201 14.34 0.46 15.47
C GLY A 201 14.31 1.90 16.00
N THR A 202 14.22 2.92 15.14
CA THR A 202 14.24 4.34 15.53
C THR A 202 12.84 4.95 15.58
N ALA A 203 12.61 5.95 16.44
CA ALA A 203 11.32 6.65 16.50
C ALA A 203 10.93 7.26 15.14
N ARG A 204 11.92 7.83 14.43
CA ARG A 204 11.74 8.38 13.09
C ARG A 204 11.23 7.34 12.09
N ALA A 205 11.68 6.09 12.18
CA ALA A 205 11.18 5.04 11.30
C ALA A 205 9.67 4.80 11.49
N PHE A 206 9.18 4.79 12.74
CA PHE A 206 7.75 4.66 13.01
C PHE A 206 6.96 5.88 12.54
N ASP A 207 7.51 7.09 12.72
CA ASP A 207 6.88 8.32 12.21
C ASP A 207 6.79 8.29 10.67
N SER A 208 7.87 7.90 9.99
CA SER A 208 7.87 7.76 8.51
C SER A 208 6.93 6.67 8.01
N THR A 209 6.82 5.53 8.71
CA THR A 209 5.82 4.51 8.41
C THR A 209 4.40 5.07 8.55
N LEU A 210 4.15 5.85 9.60
CA LEU A 210 2.84 6.42 9.85
C LEU A 210 2.48 7.48 8.80
N ASP A 211 3.44 8.31 8.39
CA ASP A 211 3.27 9.30 7.31
C ASP A 211 2.95 8.60 5.98
N GLU A 212 3.67 7.53 5.66
CA GLU A 212 3.42 6.73 4.45
C GLU A 212 2.02 6.13 4.45
N LEU A 213 1.63 5.48 5.55
CA LEU A 213 0.30 4.89 5.69
C LEU A 213 -0.80 5.96 5.63
N THR A 214 -0.59 7.12 6.24
CA THR A 214 -1.55 8.24 6.19
C THR A 214 -1.79 8.67 4.75
N ARG A 215 -0.72 8.90 3.97
CA ARG A 215 -0.84 9.29 2.56
C ARG A 215 -1.61 8.26 1.74
N ARG A 216 -1.33 6.96 1.93
CA ARG A 216 -2.00 5.87 1.20
C ARG A 216 -3.46 5.72 1.58
N VAL A 217 -3.79 5.79 2.87
CA VAL A 217 -5.18 5.74 3.36
C VAL A 217 -5.98 6.91 2.82
N SER A 218 -5.48 8.15 2.96
CA SER A 218 -6.16 9.35 2.44
C SER A 218 -6.39 9.25 0.92
N ALA A 219 -5.36 8.85 0.17
CA ALA A 219 -5.47 8.68 -1.27
C ALA A 219 -6.52 7.63 -1.67
N LEU A 220 -6.62 6.51 -0.94
CA LEU A 220 -7.60 5.47 -1.23
C LEU A 220 -9.03 5.95 -0.95
N VAL A 221 -9.25 6.59 0.21
CA VAL A 221 -10.55 7.13 0.61
C VAL A 221 -11.03 8.21 -0.37
N GLU A 222 -10.15 9.13 -0.77
CA GLU A 222 -10.47 10.15 -1.78
C GLU A 222 -10.88 9.54 -3.12
N SER A 223 -10.18 8.49 -3.56
CA SER A 223 -10.44 7.82 -4.84
C SER A 223 -11.76 7.05 -4.84
N GLY A 224 -12.13 6.47 -3.70
CA GLY A 224 -13.35 5.69 -3.56
C GLY A 224 -14.59 6.50 -3.17
N GLY A 225 -14.42 7.73 -2.67
CA GLY A 225 -15.50 8.67 -2.38
C GLY A 225 -16.03 9.46 -3.59
N SER A 226 -15.31 9.44 -4.72
CA SER A 226 -15.66 10.20 -5.94
C SER A 226 -16.66 9.49 -6.86
N ALA A 227 -17.48 8.58 -6.34
CA ALA A 227 -18.53 7.87 -7.08
C ALA A 227 -19.95 8.26 -6.64
N ALA A 228 -20.18 9.56 -6.40
CA ALA A 228 -21.50 10.15 -6.17
C ALA A 228 -21.79 11.23 -7.23
#